data_AF-A0A1B8QIS6-F1
#
_entry.id   AF-A0A1B8QIS6-F1
#
_cell.length_a   1.000
_cell.length_b   1.000
_cell.length_c   1.000
_cell.angle_alpha   90.00
_cell.angle_beta   90.00
_cell.angle_gamma   90.00
#
_symmetry.space_group_name_H-M   'P 1'
#
loop_
_entity.id
_entity.type
_entity.pdbx_description
1 polymer ?
#
loop_
_entity_poly.entity_id
_entity_poly.type
_entity_poly.pdbx_seq_one_letter_code
_entity_poly.pdbx_strand_id
1 'polypeptide(L)'
;MNHLLKSAMCVVLVALPTFCFAYEVQISEPAKDRAYHRPAQSIDVQATVFPALEMGHTTVILLNGQVMADGLTASVPTIDLAAGEYTLEVIVMDKNAQAIASDARKVYVIQSNQIQRKKKAAIAEREKYDNSSIWHKIAVGLNPKVQAPPKVYESTPTWELRDLPNK
;
A
#
# COMPACT_ATOMS: atom_id res chain seq x y z
N MET A 1 61.73 -40.43 45.62
CA MET A 1 61.77 -38.96 45.61
C MET A 1 61.83 -38.55 44.13
N ASN A 2 60.70 -38.42 43.42
CA ASN A 2 59.66 -37.36 43.55
C ASN A 2 60.27 -35.99 43.20
N HIS A 3 59.79 -35.10 42.33
CA HIS A 3 58.66 -35.00 41.37
C HIS A 3 59.04 -33.85 40.38
N LEU A 4 58.43 -33.56 39.22
CA LEU A 4 57.29 -34.08 38.42
C LEU A 4 57.49 -33.58 36.97
N LEU A 5 56.88 -34.21 35.95
CA LEU A 5 56.74 -33.56 34.63
C LEU A 5 55.69 -32.44 34.72
N LYS A 6 56.08 -31.20 34.46
CA LYS A 6 55.13 -30.10 34.20
C LYS A 6 54.81 -30.04 32.71
N SER A 7 53.76 -30.76 32.31
CA SER A 7 53.17 -30.63 30.98
C SER A 7 52.58 -29.22 30.82
N ALA A 8 53.04 -28.47 29.82
CA ALA A 8 52.47 -27.17 29.50
C ALA A 8 51.16 -27.37 28.71
N MET A 9 50.03 -27.40 29.42
CA MET A 9 48.71 -27.33 28.78
C MET A 9 48.54 -25.95 28.13
N CYS A 10 48.82 -25.88 26.83
CA CYS A 10 48.45 -24.74 26.00
C CYS A 10 46.93 -24.80 25.79
N VAL A 11 46.18 -24.07 26.61
CA VAL A 11 44.73 -23.91 26.44
C VAL A 11 44.51 -23.06 25.20
N VAL A 12 44.29 -23.71 24.05
CA VAL A 12 43.82 -23.04 22.84
C VAL A 12 42.38 -22.63 23.08
N LEU A 13 42.19 -21.37 23.48
CA LEU A 13 40.90 -20.73 23.54
C LEU A 13 40.37 -20.58 22.10
N VAL A 14 39.68 -21.60 21.62
CA VAL A 14 38.99 -21.54 20.32
C VAL A 14 37.86 -20.53 20.47
N ALA A 15 38.13 -19.30 20.02
CA ALA A 15 37.09 -18.31 19.80
C ALA A 15 36.18 -18.85 18.69
N LEU A 16 35.09 -19.50 19.09
CA LEU A 16 34.00 -19.82 18.18
C LEU A 16 33.57 -18.50 17.53
N PRO A 17 33.51 -18.41 16.18
CA PRO A 17 32.96 -17.24 15.54
C PRO A 17 31.52 -17.11 16.02
N THR A 18 31.23 -16.05 16.77
CA THR A 18 29.87 -15.61 17.03
C THR A 18 29.29 -15.19 15.69
N PHE A 19 28.65 -16.15 15.01
CA PHE A 19 27.77 -15.88 13.88
C PHE A 19 26.68 -14.95 14.40
N CYS A 20 26.89 -13.65 14.18
CA CYS A 20 25.87 -12.65 14.36
C CYS A 20 24.87 -12.90 13.23
N PHE A 21 23.87 -13.74 13.50
CA PHE A 21 22.73 -13.94 12.61
C PHE A 21 21.96 -12.62 12.56
N ALA A 22 22.34 -11.76 11.62
CA ALA A 22 21.57 -10.58 11.29
C ALA A 22 20.23 -11.07 10.72
N TYR A 23 19.13 -10.66 11.34
CA TYR A 23 17.81 -10.83 10.72
C TYR A 23 17.74 -9.93 9.48
N GLU A 24 17.24 -10.50 8.40
CA GLU A 24 16.85 -9.77 7.20
C GLU A 24 15.33 -9.72 7.14
N VAL A 25 14.78 -8.55 6.84
CA VAL A 25 13.35 -8.34 6.60
C VAL A 25 13.19 -7.76 5.21
N GLN A 26 12.19 -8.22 4.47
CA GLN A 26 11.92 -7.76 3.12
C GLN A 26 10.41 -7.60 2.93
N ILE A 27 9.99 -6.42 2.47
CA ILE A 27 8.62 -6.13 2.05
C ILE A 27 8.41 -6.73 0.66
N SER A 28 7.51 -7.72 0.59
CA SER A 28 7.14 -8.44 -0.63
C SER A 28 5.97 -7.77 -1.36
N GLU A 29 5.01 -7.19 -0.64
CA GLU A 29 4.00 -6.28 -1.19
C GLU A 29 3.87 -5.04 -0.28
N PRO A 30 3.91 -3.81 -0.81
CA PRO A 30 4.17 -3.46 -2.21
C PRO A 30 5.63 -3.70 -2.63
N ALA A 31 5.82 -4.53 -3.68
CA ALA A 31 7.15 -4.91 -4.17
C ALA A 31 8.03 -3.73 -4.66
N LYS A 32 7.40 -2.59 -4.94
CA LYS A 32 7.99 -1.32 -5.38
C LYS A 32 7.08 -0.16 -4.99
N ASP A 33 7.63 1.05 -5.02
CA ASP A 33 6.88 2.28 -4.77
C ASP A 33 5.59 2.34 -5.59
N ARG A 34 4.45 2.54 -4.90
CA ARG A 34 3.12 2.37 -5.48
C ARG A 34 2.15 3.47 -5.03
N ALA A 35 1.32 3.92 -5.97
CA ALA A 35 0.22 4.83 -5.70
C ALA A 35 -1.10 4.07 -5.50
N TYR A 36 -1.91 4.56 -4.56
CA TYR A 36 -3.23 4.04 -4.19
C TYR A 36 -4.28 5.14 -4.26
N HIS A 37 -5.52 4.79 -4.60
CA HIS A 37 -6.62 5.73 -4.80
C HIS A 37 -7.65 5.72 -3.67
N ARG A 38 -7.68 6.82 -2.92
CA ARG A 38 -8.70 7.05 -1.87
C ARG A 38 -10.08 7.28 -2.49
N PRO A 39 -11.18 6.72 -1.93
CA PRO A 39 -11.26 5.86 -0.74
C PRO A 39 -11.40 4.35 -1.05
N ALA A 40 -11.33 3.95 -2.32
CA ALA A 40 -11.80 2.64 -2.78
C ALA A 40 -10.74 1.51 -2.73
N GLN A 41 -9.56 1.77 -2.17
CA GLN A 41 -8.46 0.81 -2.10
C GLN A 41 -7.93 0.65 -0.67
N SER A 42 -7.36 -0.52 -0.37
CA SER A 42 -6.47 -0.75 0.77
C SER A 42 -5.01 -0.72 0.33
N ILE A 43 -4.13 -0.39 1.26
CA ILE A 43 -2.70 -0.66 1.19
C ILE A 43 -2.49 -1.99 1.90
N ASP A 44 -2.46 -3.07 1.13
CA ASP A 44 -2.14 -4.39 1.66
C ASP A 44 -0.61 -4.53 1.74
N VAL A 45 -0.13 -4.94 2.91
CA VAL A 45 1.29 -5.06 3.24
C VAL A 45 1.59 -6.52 3.52
N GLN A 46 2.66 -7.02 2.91
CA GLN A 46 3.23 -8.33 3.19
C GLN A 46 4.74 -8.21 3.29
N ALA A 47 5.32 -8.85 4.29
CA ALA A 47 6.75 -8.94 4.49
C ALA A 47 7.17 -10.38 4.83
N THR A 48 8.45 -10.67 4.65
CA THR A 48 9.09 -11.93 5.02
C THR A 48 10.34 -11.65 5.83
N VAL A 49 10.62 -12.50 6.82
CA VAL A 49 11.83 -12.41 7.66
C VAL A 49 12.63 -13.70 7.55
N PHE A 50 13.96 -13.56 7.47
CA PHE A 50 14.91 -14.66 7.44
C PHE A 50 16.12 -14.36 8.34
N PRO A 51 16.62 -15.30 9.18
CA PRO A 51 16.01 -16.59 9.51
C PRO A 51 14.69 -16.42 10.29
N ALA A 52 14.01 -17.53 10.59
CA ALA A 52 12.78 -17.49 11.39
C ALA A 52 13.03 -16.85 12.78
N LEU A 53 12.09 -16.01 13.23
CA LEU A 53 12.20 -15.26 14.49
C LEU A 53 12.31 -16.19 15.71
N GLU A 54 13.32 -15.96 16.55
CA GLU A 54 13.43 -16.62 17.85
C GLU A 54 12.41 -16.07 18.86
N MET A 55 12.05 -16.90 19.85
CA MET A 55 11.08 -16.54 20.89
C MET A 55 11.47 -15.24 21.62
N GLY A 56 10.55 -14.28 21.64
CA GLY A 56 10.74 -12.96 22.25
C GLY A 56 11.16 -11.86 21.26
N HIS A 57 11.47 -12.20 20.00
CA HIS A 57 11.51 -11.22 18.92
C HIS A 57 10.12 -10.99 18.35
N THR A 58 9.84 -9.77 17.91
CA THR A 58 8.57 -9.37 17.30
C THR A 58 8.81 -8.67 15.97
N THR A 59 7.75 -8.56 15.17
CA THR A 59 7.73 -7.76 13.94
C THR A 59 6.60 -6.76 14.02
N VAL A 60 6.82 -5.56 13.49
CA VAL A 60 5.83 -4.48 13.51
C VAL A 60 5.87 -3.75 12.18
N ILE A 61 4.68 -3.43 11.67
CA ILE A 61 4.47 -2.64 10.46
C ILE A 61 4.10 -1.22 10.88
N LEU A 62 4.86 -0.24 10.40
CA LEU A 62 4.65 1.18 10.65
C LEU A 62 4.33 1.93 9.36
N LEU A 63 3.54 2.99 9.48
CA LEU A 63 3.26 3.95 8.42
C LEU A 63 3.57 5.35 8.95
N ASN A 64 4.54 6.05 8.36
CA ASN A 64 5.11 7.30 8.88
C ASN A 64 5.49 7.23 10.39
N GLY A 65 6.07 6.11 10.82
CA GLY A 65 6.45 5.87 12.22
C GLY A 65 5.30 5.57 13.18
N GLN A 66 4.04 5.52 12.71
CA GLN A 66 2.90 5.07 13.51
C GLN A 66 2.69 3.56 13.31
N VAL A 67 2.59 2.79 14.39
CA VAL A 67 2.27 1.35 14.35
C VAL A 67 0.90 1.12 13.73
N MET A 68 0.85 0.30 12.67
CA MET A 68 -0.38 -0.11 11.99
C MET A 68 -0.83 -1.51 12.42
N ALA A 69 0.12 -2.44 12.56
CA ALA A 69 -0.13 -3.82 12.98
C ALA A 69 1.15 -4.49 13.51
N ASP A 70 0.96 -5.47 14.40
CA ASP A 70 2.00 -6.42 14.79
C ASP A 70 2.03 -7.60 13.79
N GLY A 71 3.22 -8.11 13.50
CA GLY A 71 3.46 -9.22 12.57
C GLY A 71 4.00 -8.77 11.21
N LEU A 72 3.76 -9.63 10.21
CA LEU A 72 4.30 -9.51 8.84
C LEU A 72 3.25 -9.16 7.78
N THR A 73 1.99 -9.01 8.15
CA THR A 73 0.91 -8.65 7.24
C THR A 73 0.00 -7.58 7.85
N ALA A 74 -0.43 -6.62 7.02
CA ALA A 74 -1.40 -5.60 7.38
C ALA A 74 -2.28 -5.25 6.18
N SER A 75 -3.44 -4.64 6.43
CA SER A 75 -4.25 -3.99 5.39
C SER A 75 -4.74 -2.65 5.95
N VAL A 76 -4.29 -1.55 5.35
CA VAL A 76 -4.61 -0.19 5.77
C VAL A 76 -5.58 0.44 4.76
N PRO A 77 -6.84 0.71 5.11
CA PRO A 77 -7.81 1.25 4.18
C PRO A 77 -7.50 2.73 3.86
N THR A 78 -7.41 3.10 2.58
CA THR A 78 -7.10 4.48 2.17
C THR A 78 -8.18 5.50 2.53
N ILE A 79 -9.36 5.05 2.97
CA ILE A 79 -10.43 5.94 3.46
C ILE A 79 -10.00 6.70 4.72
N ASP A 80 -9.16 6.12 5.57
CA ASP A 80 -8.73 6.75 6.83
C ASP A 80 -7.45 7.58 6.67
N LEU A 81 -6.74 7.42 5.54
CA LEU A 81 -5.52 8.17 5.20
C LEU A 81 -5.83 9.47 4.47
N ALA A 82 -5.03 10.52 4.71
CA ALA A 82 -5.03 11.73 3.90
C ALA A 82 -4.41 11.47 2.52
N ALA A 83 -4.60 12.38 1.56
CA ALA A 83 -3.83 12.33 0.32
C ALA A 83 -2.42 12.88 0.57
N GLY A 84 -1.38 12.12 0.21
CA GLY A 84 0.01 12.44 0.52
C GLY A 84 0.98 11.28 0.27
N GLU A 85 2.25 11.53 0.58
CA GLU A 85 3.30 10.50 0.63
C GLU A 85 3.36 9.87 2.02
N TYR A 86 3.56 8.56 2.05
CA TYR A 86 3.73 7.77 3.26
C TYR A 86 4.93 6.84 3.11
N THR A 87 5.76 6.77 4.14
CA THR A 87 6.80 5.75 4.28
C THR A 87 6.21 4.57 5.04
N LEU A 88 6.16 3.42 4.38
CA LEU A 88 5.82 2.13 4.97
C LEU A 88 7.13 1.49 5.45
N GLU A 89 7.18 1.08 6.72
CA GLU A 89 8.35 0.45 7.32
C GLU A 89 7.94 -0.86 7.98
N VAL A 90 8.78 -1.89 7.88
CA VAL A 90 8.61 -3.14 8.64
C VAL A 90 9.88 -3.38 9.43
N ILE A 91 9.76 -3.45 10.74
CA ILE A 91 10.89 -3.61 11.66
C ILE A 91 10.82 -4.96 12.38
N VAL A 92 11.99 -5.57 12.59
CA VAL A 92 12.18 -6.69 13.52
C VAL A 92 12.69 -6.10 14.82
N MET A 93 11.98 -6.33 15.92
CA MET A 93 12.37 -5.91 17.26
C MET A 93 12.86 -7.08 18.10
N ASP A 94 13.86 -6.79 18.94
CA ASP A 94 14.35 -7.69 19.97
C ASP A 94 13.43 -7.72 21.21
N LYS A 95 13.76 -8.60 22.15
CA LYS A 95 13.08 -8.73 23.45
C LYS A 95 13.10 -7.46 24.33
N ASN A 96 13.91 -6.46 23.99
CA ASN A 96 14.00 -5.15 24.64
C ASN A 96 13.35 -4.03 23.80
N ALA A 97 12.59 -4.38 22.75
CA ALA A 97 11.97 -3.47 21.79
C ALA A 97 12.96 -2.60 20.98
N GLN A 98 14.20 -3.08 20.79
CA GLN A 98 15.18 -2.44 19.90
C GLN A 98 15.05 -3.00 18.48
N ALA A 99 15.01 -2.13 17.47
CA ALA A 99 14.99 -2.54 16.07
C ALA A 99 16.35 -3.15 15.65
N ILE A 100 16.34 -4.42 15.25
CA ILE A 100 17.53 -5.14 14.74
C ILE A 100 17.63 -5.02 13.21
N ALA A 101 16.48 -5.05 12.54
CA ALA A 101 16.38 -5.03 11.08
C ALA A 101 15.16 -4.20 10.63
N SER A 102 15.25 -3.59 9.47
CA SER A 102 14.19 -2.74 8.91
C SER A 102 14.23 -2.74 7.37
N ASP A 103 13.06 -2.83 6.74
CA ASP A 103 12.86 -2.49 5.31
C ASP A 103 11.84 -1.36 5.20
N ALA A 104 11.99 -0.51 4.17
CA ALA A 104 11.20 0.69 3.99
C ALA A 104 10.81 0.91 2.51
N ARG A 105 9.55 1.26 2.27
CA ARG A 105 8.96 1.50 0.94
C ARG A 105 8.15 2.79 0.93
N LYS A 106 8.05 3.46 -0.21
CA LYS A 106 7.18 4.64 -0.34
C LYS A 106 5.84 4.26 -0.96
N VAL A 107 4.76 4.70 -0.33
CA VAL A 107 3.40 4.56 -0.85
C VAL A 107 2.73 5.93 -0.94
N TYR A 108 2.03 6.18 -2.04
CA TYR A 108 1.42 7.49 -2.32
C TYR A 108 -0.11 7.35 -2.31
N VAL A 109 -0.80 8.06 -1.43
CA VAL A 109 -2.26 8.09 -1.40
C VAL A 109 -2.74 9.28 -2.23
N ILE A 110 -3.44 8.99 -3.32
CA ILE A 110 -3.96 10.00 -4.26
C ILE A 110 -5.48 10.04 -4.15
N GLN A 111 -6.05 11.24 -4.01
CA GLN A 111 -7.51 11.42 -4.04
C GLN A 111 -8.07 10.99 -5.40
N SER A 112 -9.07 10.10 -5.41
CA SER A 112 -9.73 9.69 -6.65
C SER A 112 -10.55 10.84 -7.25
N ASN A 113 -10.05 11.37 -8.37
CA ASN A 113 -10.76 12.37 -9.19
C ASN A 113 -11.80 11.73 -10.14
N GLN A 114 -12.19 10.47 -9.93
CA GLN A 114 -13.08 9.73 -10.82
C GLN A 114 -14.42 10.43 -11.06
N ILE A 115 -15.09 10.95 -10.02
CA ILE A 115 -16.39 11.61 -10.22
C ILE A 115 -16.25 12.93 -11.00
N GLN A 116 -15.16 13.67 -10.84
CA GLN A 116 -14.88 14.87 -11.64
C GLN A 116 -14.56 14.51 -13.11
N ARG A 117 -13.89 13.39 -13.36
CA ARG A 117 -13.69 12.85 -14.72
C ARG A 117 -15.02 12.42 -15.35
N LYS A 118 -15.87 11.69 -14.61
CA LYS A 118 -17.24 11.33 -15.04
C LYS A 118 -18.05 12.58 -15.39
N LYS A 119 -18.02 13.61 -14.55
CA LYS A 119 -18.70 14.90 -14.78
C LYS A 119 -18.29 15.51 -16.11
N LYS A 120 -16.99 15.70 -16.34
CA LYS A 120 -16.47 16.29 -17.58
C LYS A 120 -16.82 15.46 -18.81
N ALA A 121 -16.76 14.13 -18.72
CA ALA A 121 -17.16 13.24 -19.82
C ALA A 121 -18.66 13.34 -20.14
N ALA A 122 -19.52 13.36 -19.13
CA ALA A 122 -20.97 13.48 -19.29
C ALA A 122 -21.39 14.85 -19.84
N ILE A 123 -20.75 15.94 -19.40
CA ILE A 123 -20.94 17.29 -19.97
C ILE A 123 -20.55 17.28 -21.45
N ALA A 124 -19.35 16.80 -21.80
CA ALA A 124 -18.90 16.76 -23.20
C ALA A 124 -19.76 15.85 -24.09
N GLU A 125 -20.33 14.76 -23.56
CA GLU A 125 -21.30 13.92 -24.28
C GLU A 125 -22.63 14.66 -24.48
N ARG A 126 -23.10 15.39 -23.46
CA ARG A 126 -24.31 16.20 -23.51
C ARG A 126 -24.18 17.37 -24.49
N GLU A 127 -23.07 18.10 -24.48
CA GLU A 127 -22.74 19.17 -25.43
C GLU A 127 -22.70 18.65 -26.88
N LYS A 128 -22.07 17.50 -27.12
CA LYS A 128 -22.06 16.87 -28.46
C LYS A 128 -23.48 16.52 -28.92
N TYR A 129 -24.32 16.00 -28.04
CA TYR A 129 -25.72 15.71 -28.35
C TYR A 129 -26.53 16.99 -28.58
N ASP A 130 -26.37 18.02 -27.75
CA ASP A 130 -27.11 19.28 -27.87
C ASP A 130 -26.68 20.09 -29.11
N ASN A 131 -25.41 20.01 -29.51
CA ASN A 131 -24.90 20.57 -30.77
C ASN A 131 -25.19 19.69 -32.01
N SER A 132 -25.77 18.49 -31.84
CA SER A 132 -26.10 17.60 -32.96
C SER A 132 -27.37 18.04 -33.72
N SER A 133 -27.45 17.60 -34.98
CA SER A 133 -28.61 17.82 -35.85
C SER A 133 -29.91 17.27 -35.24
N ILE A 134 -31.04 17.94 -35.52
CA ILE A 134 -32.37 17.53 -35.06
C ILE A 134 -32.68 16.09 -35.48
N TRP A 135 -32.25 15.66 -36.68
CA TRP A 135 -32.42 14.28 -37.15
C TRP A 135 -31.70 13.24 -36.26
N HIS A 136 -30.53 13.58 -35.72
CA HIS A 136 -29.80 12.70 -34.80
C HIS A 136 -30.56 12.54 -33.48
N LYS A 137 -31.09 13.65 -32.94
CA LYS A 137 -31.90 13.66 -31.71
C LYS A 137 -33.19 12.83 -31.86
N ILE A 138 -33.86 12.94 -33.01
CA ILE A 138 -35.03 12.12 -33.36
C ILE A 138 -34.66 10.63 -33.49
N ALA A 139 -33.57 10.30 -34.19
CA ALA A 139 -33.12 8.92 -34.36
C ALA A 139 -32.76 8.23 -33.03
N VAL A 140 -32.17 8.97 -32.08
CA VAL A 140 -31.95 8.48 -30.71
C VAL A 140 -33.28 8.22 -30.00
N GLY A 141 -34.22 9.18 -30.03
CA GLY A 141 -35.54 9.01 -29.39
C GLY A 141 -36.41 7.89 -29.95
N LEU A 142 -36.21 7.50 -31.22
CA LEU A 142 -36.91 6.38 -31.86
C LEU A 142 -36.26 5.00 -31.58
N ASN A 143 -35.05 4.95 -31.02
CA ASN A 143 -34.32 3.70 -30.80
C ASN A 143 -34.45 3.24 -29.34
N PRO A 144 -35.24 2.20 -29.02
CA PRO A 144 -35.46 1.76 -27.64
C PRO A 144 -34.19 1.19 -26.96
N LYS A 145 -33.12 0.93 -27.72
CA LYS A 145 -31.83 0.44 -27.21
C LYS A 145 -30.81 1.55 -26.94
N VAL A 146 -31.09 2.80 -27.31
CA VAL A 146 -30.14 3.93 -27.18
C VAL A 146 -30.83 5.05 -26.41
N GLN A 147 -30.32 5.36 -25.22
CA GLN A 147 -30.81 6.46 -24.41
C GLN A 147 -30.05 7.75 -24.72
N ALA A 148 -30.74 8.88 -24.74
CA ALA A 148 -30.10 10.20 -24.83
C ALA A 148 -29.17 10.43 -23.63
N PRO A 149 -28.04 11.15 -23.79
CA PRO A 149 -27.12 11.37 -22.69
C PRO A 149 -27.77 12.17 -21.54
N PRO A 150 -27.43 11.82 -20.28
CA PRO A 150 -28.02 12.42 -19.10
C PRO A 150 -27.76 13.94 -19.05
N LYS A 151 -28.69 14.68 -18.46
CA LYS A 151 -28.61 16.14 -18.32
C LYS A 151 -27.62 16.53 -17.22
N VAL A 152 -26.33 16.50 -17.55
CA VAL A 152 -25.23 16.92 -16.66
C VAL A 152 -24.64 18.22 -17.18
N TYR A 153 -24.48 19.19 -16.28
CA TYR A 153 -23.94 20.52 -16.53
C TYR A 153 -22.87 20.88 -15.51
N GLU A 154 -22.18 22.00 -15.68
CA GLU A 154 -21.20 22.49 -14.70
C GLU A 154 -21.81 22.76 -13.32
N SER A 155 -23.09 23.16 -13.27
CA SER A 155 -23.85 23.34 -12.03
C SER A 155 -24.30 22.03 -11.36
N THR A 156 -24.27 20.89 -12.06
CA THR A 156 -24.74 19.60 -11.50
C THR A 156 -23.83 19.16 -10.34
N PRO A 157 -24.37 18.94 -9.13
CA PRO A 157 -23.57 18.57 -7.97
C PRO A 157 -23.02 17.14 -8.08
N THR A 158 -21.83 16.94 -7.51
CA THR A 158 -21.05 15.70 -7.63
C THR A 158 -21.78 14.44 -7.09
N TRP A 159 -22.78 14.60 -6.21
CA TRP A 159 -23.54 13.49 -5.64
C TRP A 159 -24.53 12.82 -6.62
N GLU A 160 -24.99 13.54 -7.66
CA GLU A 160 -25.91 13.03 -8.69
C GLU A 160 -25.17 12.17 -9.73
N LEU A 161 -23.84 12.16 -9.66
CA LEU A 161 -22.96 11.56 -10.67
C LEU A 161 -22.39 10.20 -10.25
N ARG A 162 -22.78 9.69 -9.08
CA ARG A 162 -22.33 8.37 -8.58
C ARG A 162 -22.84 7.25 -9.50
N ASP A 163 -24.13 7.31 -9.80
CA ASP A 163 -24.88 6.28 -10.52
C ASP A 163 -24.70 6.34 -12.05
N LEU A 164 -23.95 7.33 -12.54
CA LEU A 164 -23.61 7.41 -13.95
C LEU A 164 -22.73 6.22 -14.35
N PRO A 165 -23.01 5.55 -15.49
CA PRO A 165 -22.22 4.42 -15.94
C PRO A 165 -20.76 4.81 -16.16
N ASN A 166 -19.83 3.91 -15.80
CA ASN A 166 -18.46 3.99 -16.31
C ASN A 166 -18.51 3.69 -17.82
N LYS A 167 -18.36 4.73 -18.63
CA LYS A 167 -18.03 4.65 -20.05
C LYS A 167 -16.52 4.88 -20.23
#